data_AF-A0A1Z4BQL7-F1
#
_entry.id   AF-A0A1Z4BQL7-F1
#
_cell.length_a   1.000
_cell.length_b   1.000
_cell.length_c   1.000
_cell.angle_alpha   90.00
_cell.angle_beta   90.00
_cell.angle_gamma   90.00
#
_symmetry.space_group_name_H-M   'P 1'
#
loop_
_entity.id
_entity.type
_entity.pdbx_description
1 polymer ?
#
loop_
_entity_poly.entity_id
_entity_poly.type
_entity_poly.pdbx_seq_one_letter_code
_entity_poly.pdbx_strand_id
1 'polypeptide(L)'
;MMRKFIIIIILFIGLWGCEKERRARNPYLGEVPINLDVTELDMLRYRLQSIGNSAFISQQGLRGIFVTCYGEGRYLAWEAACPNHSLDGCYSRLYSVKTPTEEANYELHDYTYVRCSCCHTVYSLTTGNPFVLGNIAKPYPLLNYNVTVSGTSGKYSLKIRNN
;
A
#
# COMPACT_ATOMS: atom_id res chain seq x y z
N MET A 1 -10.80 10.02 -57.93
CA MET A 1 -10.67 10.97 -56.81
C MET A 1 -10.82 10.36 -55.41
N MET A 2 -11.44 9.18 -55.24
CA MET A 2 -11.76 8.62 -53.90
C MET A 2 -10.57 7.92 -53.19
N ARG A 3 -9.61 7.38 -53.95
CA ARG A 3 -8.44 6.65 -53.40
C ARG A 3 -7.51 7.54 -52.54
N LYS A 4 -7.41 8.84 -52.87
CA LYS A 4 -6.61 9.82 -52.13
C LYS A 4 -7.28 10.21 -50.79
N PHE A 5 -8.61 10.24 -50.75
CA PHE A 5 -9.38 10.51 -49.53
C PHE A 5 -9.26 9.40 -48.49
N ILE A 6 -9.23 8.14 -48.93
CA ILE A 6 -9.07 6.98 -48.03
C ILE A 6 -7.70 7.02 -47.31
N ILE A 7 -6.64 7.43 -48.01
CA ILE A 7 -5.30 7.55 -47.42
C ILE A 7 -5.26 8.65 -46.35
N ILE A 8 -5.94 9.77 -46.59
CA ILE A 8 -6.01 10.89 -45.62
C ILE A 8 -6.80 10.49 -44.36
N ILE A 9 -7.88 9.71 -44.50
CA ILE A 9 -8.68 9.21 -43.37
C ILE A 9 -7.89 8.21 -42.53
N ILE A 10 -7.13 7.30 -43.16
CA ILE A 10 -6.27 6.34 -42.45
C ILE A 10 -5.14 7.06 -41.71
N LEU A 11 -4.61 8.16 -42.27
CA LEU A 11 -3.57 8.96 -41.62
C LEU A 11 -4.10 9.70 -40.36
N PHE A 12 -5.38 10.10 -40.35
CA PHE A 12 -5.99 10.79 -39.21
C PHE A 12 -6.36 9.86 -38.05
N ILE A 13 -6.71 8.60 -38.32
CA ILE A 13 -7.05 7.62 -37.27
C ILE A 13 -5.82 7.22 -36.43
N GLY A 14 -4.61 7.33 -37.00
CA GLY A 14 -3.35 7.05 -36.29
C GLY A 14 -2.93 8.10 -35.24
N LEU A 15 -3.61 9.25 -35.17
CA LEU A 15 -3.28 10.34 -34.24
C LEU A 15 -4.03 10.26 -32.90
N TRP A 16 -4.97 9.32 -32.74
CA TRP A 16 -5.51 8.97 -31.42
C TRP A 16 -4.55 8.02 -30.71
N GLY A 17 -3.39 8.57 -30.33
CA GLY A 17 -2.45 7.91 -29.45
C GLY A 17 -3.11 7.61 -28.10
N CYS A 18 -2.93 6.39 -27.63
CA CYS A 18 -3.27 6.01 -26.27
C CYS A 18 -2.41 6.84 -25.32
N GLU A 19 -3.00 7.86 -24.69
CA GLU A 19 -2.38 8.56 -23.58
C GLU A 19 -2.24 7.52 -22.46
N LYS A 20 -1.03 6.99 -22.28
CA LYS A 20 -0.72 6.15 -21.12
C LYS A 20 -0.98 7.04 -19.92
N GLU A 21 -2.07 6.78 -19.21
CA GLU A 21 -2.36 7.45 -17.93
C GLU A 21 -1.10 7.33 -17.08
N ARG A 22 -0.34 8.41 -16.98
CA ARG A 22 0.74 8.50 -16.00
C ARG A 22 0.03 8.45 -14.68
N ARG A 23 0.05 7.29 -14.01
CA ARG A 23 -0.51 7.12 -12.66
C ARG A 23 0.00 8.29 -11.83
N ALA A 24 -0.90 9.23 -11.53
CA ALA A 24 -0.54 10.44 -10.84
C ALA A 24 0.06 10.04 -9.49
N ARG A 25 1.27 10.52 -9.21
CA ARG A 25 1.95 10.24 -7.96
C ARG A 25 1.10 10.79 -6.82
N ASN A 26 1.02 10.05 -5.70
CA ASN A 26 0.34 10.54 -4.51
C ASN A 26 0.99 11.87 -4.07
N PRO A 27 0.28 13.00 -4.06
CA PRO A 27 0.87 14.31 -3.75
C PRO A 27 1.22 14.47 -2.27
N TYR A 28 0.70 13.61 -1.40
CA TYR A 28 0.90 13.70 0.05
C TYR A 28 2.09 12.90 0.56
N LEU A 29 2.56 11.92 -0.23
CA LEU A 29 3.61 10.98 0.17
C LEU A 29 4.81 11.10 -0.77
N GLY A 30 5.94 11.53 -0.22
CA GLY A 30 7.22 11.54 -0.92
C GLY A 30 7.86 10.15 -1.03
N GLU A 31 8.95 10.06 -1.78
CA GLU A 31 9.78 8.85 -1.83
C GLU A 31 10.80 8.87 -0.69
N VAL A 32 10.91 7.77 0.04
CA VAL A 32 11.98 7.51 1.02
C VAL A 32 12.67 6.21 0.68
N PRO A 33 14.01 6.13 0.79
CA PRO A 33 14.72 4.90 0.50
C PRO A 33 14.35 3.81 1.52
N ILE A 34 13.79 2.70 1.05
CA ILE A 34 13.48 1.53 1.87
C ILE A 34 14.44 0.40 1.55
N ASN A 35 15.10 -0.12 2.59
CA ASN A 35 15.89 -1.34 2.54
C ASN A 35 15.80 -2.03 3.90
N LEU A 36 14.70 -2.76 4.11
CA LEU A 36 14.45 -3.47 5.36
C LEU A 36 14.63 -4.96 5.16
N ASP A 37 15.41 -5.58 6.04
CA ASP A 37 15.49 -7.02 6.19
C ASP A 37 14.72 -7.47 7.45
N VAL A 38 13.57 -8.12 7.26
CA VAL A 38 12.69 -8.53 8.39
C VAL A 38 13.24 -9.77 9.12
N THR A 39 14.28 -10.43 8.61
CA THR A 39 14.83 -11.65 9.22
C THR A 39 15.46 -11.41 10.59
N GLU A 40 15.83 -10.15 10.92
CA GLU A 40 16.45 -9.77 12.20
C GLU A 40 15.44 -9.39 13.30
N LEU A 41 14.13 -9.49 13.01
CA LEU A 41 13.06 -9.09 13.94
C LEU A 41 12.23 -10.31 14.38
N ASP A 42 12.79 -11.12 15.28
CA ASP A 42 12.23 -12.42 15.70
C ASP A 42 10.75 -12.36 16.13
N MET A 43 10.34 -11.32 16.87
CA MET A 43 8.94 -11.15 17.28
C MET A 43 7.98 -10.85 16.10
N LEU A 44 8.43 -10.09 15.10
CA LEU A 44 7.61 -9.77 13.92
C LEU A 44 7.43 -11.00 13.03
N ARG A 45 8.45 -11.86 12.97
CA ARG A 45 8.41 -13.10 12.19
C ARG A 45 7.35 -14.07 12.69
N TYR A 46 7.12 -14.18 14.00
CA TYR A 46 6.06 -15.04 14.53
C TYR A 46 4.67 -14.61 14.02
N ARG A 47 4.41 -13.30 14.02
CA ARG A 47 3.11 -12.74 13.56
C ARG A 47 2.88 -12.98 12.08
N LEU A 48 3.93 -12.92 11.27
CA LEU A 48 3.89 -13.06 9.82
C LEU A 48 3.87 -14.51 9.32
N GLN A 49 3.83 -15.51 10.21
CA GLN A 49 3.66 -16.92 9.80
C GLN A 49 2.21 -17.28 9.47
N SER A 50 1.24 -16.58 10.05
CA SER A 50 -0.17 -16.87 9.83
C SER A 50 -0.75 -15.99 8.73
N ILE A 51 -1.45 -16.62 7.78
CA ILE A 51 -2.23 -15.91 6.76
C ILE A 51 -3.30 -15.07 7.46
N GLY A 52 -3.45 -13.82 7.04
CA GLY A 52 -4.39 -12.88 7.63
C GLY A 52 -3.84 -12.16 8.87
N ASN A 53 -2.55 -12.29 9.18
CA ASN A 53 -1.91 -11.47 10.20
C ASN A 53 -1.03 -10.37 9.59
N SER A 54 -0.96 -9.26 10.32
CA SER A 54 -0.12 -8.13 9.98
C SER A 54 0.80 -7.74 11.12
N ALA A 55 1.90 -7.08 10.77
CA ALA A 55 2.91 -6.59 11.68
C ALA A 55 3.30 -5.16 11.32
N PHE A 56 3.57 -4.33 12.33
CA PHE A 56 3.97 -2.93 12.15
C PHE A 56 5.46 -2.76 12.45
N ILE A 57 6.16 -2.05 11.58
CA ILE A 57 7.60 -1.81 11.67
C ILE A 57 7.84 -0.30 11.67
N SER A 58 8.33 0.25 12.77
CA SER A 58 8.48 1.70 12.95
C SER A 58 9.74 2.31 12.34
N GLN A 59 10.75 1.50 12.02
CA GLN A 59 12.11 1.97 11.73
C GLN A 59 12.32 2.48 10.29
N GLN A 60 11.40 2.18 9.37
CA GLN A 60 11.49 2.56 7.95
C GLN A 60 10.14 3.06 7.44
N GLY A 61 10.12 3.69 6.27
CA GLY A 61 8.94 4.42 5.79
C GLY A 61 8.89 5.84 6.33
N LEU A 62 7.90 6.61 5.88
CA LEU A 62 7.62 7.96 6.35
C LEU A 62 7.09 7.93 7.79
N ARG A 63 6.23 6.97 8.12
CA ARG A 63 5.69 6.77 9.48
C ARG A 63 5.75 5.33 9.97
N GLY A 64 6.43 4.47 9.24
CA GLY A 64 6.47 3.03 9.47
C GLY A 64 5.96 2.23 8.28
N ILE A 65 6.02 0.91 8.39
CA ILE A 65 5.56 -0.03 7.37
C ILE A 65 4.65 -1.07 8.03
N PHE A 66 3.48 -1.29 7.44
CA PHE A 66 2.66 -2.47 7.73
C PHE A 66 3.03 -3.58 6.77
N VAL A 67 3.30 -4.77 7.31
CA VAL A 67 3.54 -5.99 6.52
C VAL A 67 2.43 -6.98 6.82
N THR A 68 1.82 -7.57 5.79
CA THR A 68 0.69 -8.50 5.92
C THR A 68 0.98 -9.79 5.18
N CYS A 69 0.82 -10.92 5.85
CA CYS A 69 0.83 -12.24 5.23
C CYS A 69 -0.55 -12.51 4.62
N TYR A 70 -0.64 -12.59 3.29
CA TYR A 70 -1.91 -12.79 2.58
C TYR A 70 -2.00 -14.16 1.90
N GLY A 71 -0.95 -14.96 1.99
CA GLY A 71 -0.88 -16.33 1.49
C GLY A 71 0.42 -16.98 1.95
N GLU A 72 0.58 -18.28 1.71
CA GLU A 72 1.79 -19.01 2.10
C GLU A 72 3.03 -18.41 1.42
N GLY A 73 3.95 -17.85 2.21
CA GLY A 73 5.15 -17.18 1.70
C GLY A 73 4.87 -15.89 0.91
N ARG A 74 3.65 -15.33 0.99
CA ARG A 74 3.22 -14.18 0.21
C ARG A 74 2.88 -13.00 1.13
N TYR A 75 3.57 -11.88 0.87
CA TYR A 75 3.54 -10.70 1.74
C TYR A 75 3.24 -9.42 0.96
N LEU A 76 2.50 -8.52 1.58
CA LEU A 76 2.28 -7.15 1.12
C LEU A 76 2.87 -6.18 2.14
N ALA A 77 3.43 -5.08 1.67
CA ALA A 77 3.96 -4.02 2.51
C ALA A 77 3.36 -2.66 2.13
N TRP A 78 2.97 -1.89 3.14
CA TRP A 78 2.27 -0.62 2.98
C TRP A 78 2.87 0.46 3.87
N GLU A 79 2.95 1.69 3.37
CA GLU A 79 3.26 2.86 4.19
C GLU A 79 2.22 3.04 5.31
N ALA A 80 2.69 3.42 6.51
CA ALA A 80 1.85 3.69 7.67
C ALA A 80 1.37 5.15 7.76
N ALA A 81 1.89 6.05 6.94
CA ALA A 81 1.33 7.38 6.73
C ALA A 81 0.01 7.29 5.94
N CYS A 82 -0.98 8.09 6.35
CA CYS A 82 -2.27 8.11 5.67
C CYS A 82 -2.14 8.80 4.30
N PRO A 83 -2.59 8.17 3.19
CA PRO A 83 -2.25 8.60 1.82
C PRO A 83 -3.03 9.83 1.34
N ASN A 84 -3.71 10.55 2.24
CA ASN A 84 -4.64 11.62 1.88
C ASN A 84 -4.40 12.93 2.62
N HIS A 85 -3.37 13.02 3.47
CA HIS A 85 -3.00 14.27 4.14
C HIS A 85 -1.49 14.42 4.16
N SER A 86 -1.03 15.68 4.17
CA SER A 86 0.38 16.00 4.34
C SER A 86 0.92 15.43 5.66
N LEU A 87 2.22 15.14 5.67
CA LEU A 87 2.88 14.59 6.86
C LEU A 87 2.90 15.58 8.02
N ASP A 88 2.92 16.88 7.75
CA ASP A 88 3.00 17.93 8.77
C ASP A 88 1.65 18.15 9.50
N GLY A 89 0.52 17.78 8.89
CA GLY A 89 -0.81 17.91 9.47
C GLY A 89 -1.28 16.63 10.18
N CYS A 90 -1.96 16.78 11.33
CA CYS A 90 -2.67 15.70 12.05
C CYS A 90 -1.79 14.53 12.58
N TYR A 91 -0.47 14.52 12.37
CA TYR A 91 0.31 13.27 12.44
C TYR A 91 -0.35 12.19 11.56
N SER A 92 -0.72 12.53 10.32
CA SER A 92 -1.41 11.68 9.32
C SER A 92 -0.91 10.22 9.32
N ARG A 93 -1.53 9.36 10.14
CA ARG A 93 -1.06 8.02 10.45
C ARG A 93 -2.20 7.02 10.41
N LEU A 94 -1.85 5.80 10.04
CA LEU A 94 -2.71 4.64 10.03
C LEU A 94 -2.48 3.83 11.30
N TYR A 95 -3.57 3.40 11.94
CA TYR A 95 -3.55 2.59 13.15
C TYR A 95 -4.29 1.29 12.94
N SER A 96 -3.82 0.20 13.54
CA SER A 96 -4.49 -1.10 13.48
C SER A 96 -5.89 -1.04 14.08
N VAL A 97 -6.84 -1.66 13.37
CA VAL A 97 -8.20 -1.90 13.85
C VAL A 97 -8.52 -3.38 13.68
N LYS A 98 -9.19 -3.97 14.66
CA LYS A 98 -9.52 -5.40 14.66
C LYS A 98 -10.60 -5.71 13.62
N THR A 99 -11.62 -4.86 13.60
CA THR A 99 -12.68 -4.86 12.58
C THR A 99 -12.81 -3.47 11.98
N PRO A 100 -13.43 -3.34 10.79
CA PRO A 100 -13.58 -2.04 10.14
C PRO A 100 -14.40 -1.01 10.91
N THR A 101 -15.22 -1.46 11.87
CA THR A 101 -16.13 -0.62 12.65
C THR A 101 -15.58 -0.29 14.04
N GLU A 102 -14.66 -1.09 14.57
CA GLU A 102 -14.08 -0.87 15.90
C GLU A 102 -13.07 0.28 15.93
N GLU A 103 -12.88 0.88 17.10
CA GLU A 103 -11.87 1.91 17.32
C GLU A 103 -10.44 1.40 17.13
N ALA A 104 -9.52 2.32 16.86
CA ALA A 104 -8.10 2.00 16.73
C ALA A 104 -7.56 1.50 18.07
N ASN A 105 -6.91 0.33 18.04
CA ASN A 105 -6.24 -0.23 19.21
C ASN A 105 -4.75 -0.42 18.85
N TYR A 106 -3.90 0.17 19.70
CA TYR A 106 -2.46 0.32 19.49
C TYR A 106 -1.66 -0.98 19.73
N GLU A 107 -2.26 -1.99 20.35
CA GLU A 107 -1.58 -3.23 20.76
C GLU A 107 -2.14 -4.47 20.05
N LEU A 108 -2.86 -4.29 18.94
CA LEU A 108 -3.44 -5.43 18.21
C LEU A 108 -2.37 -6.32 17.59
N HIS A 109 -2.54 -7.63 17.77
CA HIS A 109 -1.60 -8.64 17.28
C HIS A 109 -2.07 -9.41 16.04
N ASP A 110 -3.34 -9.29 15.67
CA ASP A 110 -4.05 -10.08 14.65
C ASP A 110 -5.09 -9.23 13.88
N TYR A 111 -4.58 -8.35 13.02
CA TYR A 111 -5.38 -7.42 12.22
C TYR A 111 -5.00 -7.45 10.75
N THR A 112 -5.96 -7.10 9.90
CA THR A 112 -5.78 -6.87 8.45
C THR A 112 -6.35 -5.53 8.01
N TYR A 113 -6.75 -4.69 8.95
CA TYR A 113 -7.33 -3.39 8.69
C TYR A 113 -6.57 -2.30 9.43
N VAL A 114 -6.50 -1.13 8.80
CA VAL A 114 -5.94 0.07 9.41
C VAL A 114 -6.84 1.27 9.18
N ARG A 115 -6.95 2.15 10.16
CA ARG A 115 -7.75 3.37 10.09
C ARG A 115 -6.86 4.60 10.14
N CYS A 116 -7.14 5.56 9.25
CA CYS A 116 -6.51 6.88 9.28
C CYS A 116 -6.99 7.70 10.49
N SER A 117 -6.05 8.32 11.19
CA SER A 117 -6.32 9.16 12.36
C SER A 117 -7.15 10.42 12.08
N CYS A 118 -7.02 10.99 10.88
CA CYS A 118 -7.63 12.27 10.53
C CYS A 118 -9.01 12.11 9.87
N CYS A 119 -9.07 11.31 8.80
CA CYS A 119 -10.29 11.18 8.01
C CYS A 119 -11.09 9.92 8.36
N HIS A 120 -10.63 9.09 9.30
CA HIS A 120 -11.29 7.84 9.72
C HIS A 120 -11.53 6.79 8.63
N THR A 121 -11.00 7.00 7.41
CA THR A 121 -11.04 6.00 6.34
C THR A 121 -10.29 4.75 6.78
N VAL A 122 -10.93 3.60 6.60
CA VAL A 122 -10.37 2.29 6.90
C VAL A 122 -9.91 1.63 5.62
N TYR A 123 -8.73 1.03 5.65
CA TYR A 123 -8.11 0.34 4.54
C TYR A 123 -7.93 -1.14 4.86
N SER A 124 -8.04 -1.97 3.84
CA SER A 124 -7.68 -3.39 3.92
C SER A 124 -6.20 -3.54 3.57
N LEU A 125 -5.40 -4.13 4.46
CA LEU A 125 -3.99 -4.43 4.22
C LEU A 125 -3.79 -5.64 3.29
N THR A 126 -4.84 -6.42 3.01
CA THR A 126 -4.78 -7.52 2.03
C THR A 126 -4.99 -7.04 0.59
N THR A 127 -5.47 -5.81 0.39
CA THR A 127 -5.73 -5.23 -0.94
C THR A 127 -5.10 -3.86 -1.17
N GLY A 128 -4.79 -3.11 -0.10
CA GLY A 128 -4.35 -1.72 -0.15
C GLY A 128 -5.48 -0.71 -0.42
N ASN A 129 -6.71 -1.16 -0.63
CA ASN A 129 -7.82 -0.29 -1.00
C ASN A 129 -8.61 0.21 0.21
N PRO A 130 -9.28 1.37 0.09
CA PRO A 130 -10.28 1.81 1.06
C PRO A 130 -11.38 0.74 1.20
N PHE A 131 -11.67 0.35 2.44
CA PHE A 131 -12.71 -0.61 2.79
C PHE A 131 -13.95 0.08 3.36
N VAL A 132 -13.77 1.06 4.25
CA VAL A 132 -14.83 1.96 4.73
C VAL A 132 -14.38 3.40 4.52
N LEU A 133 -15.20 4.18 3.82
CA LEU A 133 -14.94 5.60 3.60
C LEU A 133 -15.20 6.38 4.89
N GLY A 134 -14.30 7.30 5.21
CA GLY A 134 -14.56 8.31 6.24
C GLY A 134 -14.84 9.67 5.60
N ASN A 135 -14.16 10.72 6.08
CA ASN A 135 -14.44 12.11 5.70
C ASN A 135 -13.91 12.51 4.31
N ILE A 136 -13.36 11.57 3.54
CA ILE A 136 -12.84 11.80 2.19
C ILE A 136 -13.61 10.90 1.22
N ALA A 137 -14.29 11.50 0.25
CA ALA A 137 -15.16 10.78 -0.69
C ALA A 137 -14.38 9.91 -1.69
N LYS A 138 -13.16 10.32 -2.07
CA LYS A 138 -12.31 9.62 -3.03
C LYS A 138 -10.89 9.49 -2.50
N PRO A 139 -10.67 8.64 -1.48
CA PRO A 139 -9.35 8.49 -0.89
C PRO A 139 -8.41 7.75 -1.84
N TYR A 140 -7.14 8.16 -1.86
CA TYR A 140 -6.06 7.39 -2.48
C TYR A 140 -5.94 6.02 -1.80
N PRO A 141 -5.58 4.96 -2.55
CA PRO A 141 -5.20 3.69 -1.95
C PRO A 141 -3.88 3.83 -1.16
N LEU A 142 -3.56 2.81 -0.37
CA LEU A 142 -2.31 2.75 0.37
C LEU A 142 -1.10 2.74 -0.58
N LEU A 143 -0.03 3.42 -0.18
CA LEU A 143 1.25 3.38 -0.88
C LEU A 143 1.90 2.01 -0.63
N ASN A 144 2.14 1.27 -1.72
CA ASN A 144 2.75 -0.05 -1.68
C ASN A 144 4.27 0.02 -1.71
N TYR A 145 4.91 -0.88 -0.96
CA TYR A 145 6.32 -1.22 -1.13
C TYR A 145 6.47 -2.63 -1.71
N ASN A 146 7.50 -2.81 -2.54
CA ASN A 146 7.87 -4.10 -3.09
C ASN A 146 8.43 -5.00 -2.00
N VAL A 147 7.92 -6.24 -1.93
CA VAL A 147 8.42 -7.27 -1.02
C VAL A 147 9.07 -8.38 -1.83
N THR A 148 10.34 -8.65 -1.56
CA THR A 148 11.05 -9.83 -2.07
C THR A 148 11.19 -10.83 -0.94
N VAL A 149 10.80 -12.08 -1.20
CA VAL A 149 10.88 -13.17 -0.23
C VAL A 149 12.01 -14.09 -0.65
N SER A 150 12.86 -14.50 0.29
CA SER A 150 13.90 -15.49 0.07
C SER A 150 13.97 -16.48 1.23
N GLY A 151 14.45 -17.70 0.97
CA GLY A 151 14.54 -18.78 1.95
C GLY A 151 13.58 -19.94 1.70
N THR A 152 13.59 -20.93 2.59
CA THR A 152 12.79 -22.16 2.55
C THR A 152 11.84 -22.25 3.74
N SER A 153 10.77 -23.04 3.58
CA SER A 153 9.61 -23.13 4.49
C SER A 153 9.97 -23.00 5.96
N GLY A 154 9.47 -21.93 6.59
CA GLY A 154 9.67 -21.61 8.00
C GLY A 154 10.78 -20.59 8.30
N LYS A 155 11.67 -20.27 7.36
CA LYS A 155 12.74 -19.25 7.47
C LYS A 155 12.73 -18.29 6.28
N TYR A 156 11.72 -17.41 6.22
CA TYR A 156 11.65 -16.36 5.21
C TYR A 156 12.48 -15.13 5.63
N SER A 157 13.35 -14.67 4.75
CA SER A 157 13.91 -13.32 4.76
C SER A 157 13.05 -12.45 3.84
N LEU A 158 12.54 -11.34 4.38
CA LEU A 158 11.73 -10.38 3.64
C LEU A 158 12.56 -9.12 3.40
N LYS A 159 12.73 -8.76 2.14
CA LYS A 159 13.34 -7.50 1.74
C LYS A 159 12.29 -6.56 1.20
N ILE A 160 12.16 -5.38 1.81
CA ILE A 160 11.21 -4.35 1.40
C ILE A 160 11.95 -3.22 0.68
N ARG A 161 11.42 -2.77 -0.47
CA ARG A 161 11.97 -1.70 -1.31
C ARG A 161 10.87 -0.82 -1.92
N ASN A 162 11.24 0.34 -2.46
CA ASN A 162 10.33 1.18 -3.24
C ASN A 162 9.85 0.47 -4.53
N ASN A 163 8.70 0.92 -5.04
CA ASN A 163 8.15 0.51 -6.35
C ASN A 163 8.78 1.28 -7.51
#